data_AF-A0AAV6ZQT8-F1
#
_entry.id   AF-A0AAV6ZQT8-F1
#
_cell.length_a   1.000
_cell.length_b   1.000
_cell.length_c   1.000
_cell.angle_alpha   90.00
_cell.angle_beta   90.00
_cell.angle_gamma   90.00
#
_symmetry.space_group_name_H-M   'P 1'
#
loop_
_entity.id
_entity.type
_entity.pdbx_description
1 polymer ?
#
loop_
_entity_poly.entity_id
_entity_poly.type
_entity_poly.pdbx_seq_one_letter_code
_entity_poly.pdbx_strand_id
1 'polypeptide(L)'
;MRPGFSPRGGYGDRGGGGGYGDRGGRGGFGDRGGRGGFGGRGRGGFGDRGGRGGFGDRGGRGGFGGRGRGGFGDRGGRGRGGRGGRGGRGGFGGGKRVIVEPHRHEGVFICRGKEDALVTKNMVPGESVYGEKRIAVEEGELKMEYRAWNPFRSKLAAAILGGVDQIHMKPGSKVLYLGAASGTTVSHVSDLVGPEGLVYAVEFSHRSGRDLINVAKKRTNIIPVIEDARHPHKYRMLIGMVDVIFADVAQPDQTRIVALNAHNFLKNGGHFVISIK
;
A
#
# COMPACT_ATOMS: atom_id res chain seq x y z
N MET A 1 -29.98 -21.68 44.35
CA MET A 1 -29.49 -22.85 45.11
C MET A 1 -28.97 -23.88 44.13
N ARG A 2 -27.69 -24.29 44.25
CA ARG A 2 -27.14 -25.49 43.59
C ARG A 2 -27.65 -26.74 44.34
N PRO A 3 -27.66 -27.90 43.68
CA PRO A 3 -26.59 -28.89 43.91
C PRO A 3 -26.17 -29.57 42.58
N GLY A 4 -24.93 -29.96 42.29
CA GLY A 4 -23.84 -30.40 43.15
C GLY A 4 -23.88 -31.91 43.33
N PHE A 5 -23.38 -32.70 42.36
CA PHE A 5 -23.01 -34.11 42.59
C PHE A 5 -21.86 -34.55 41.69
N SER A 6 -20.78 -34.98 42.32
CA SER A 6 -19.65 -35.71 41.75
C SER A 6 -19.55 -37.05 42.51
N PRO A 7 -19.15 -38.15 41.86
CA PRO A 7 -18.59 -39.29 42.58
C PRO A 7 -17.07 -39.35 42.46
N ARG A 8 -16.42 -39.53 43.63
CA ARG A 8 -15.02 -39.92 43.82
C ARG A 8 -14.87 -41.45 43.79
N GLY A 9 -13.66 -41.89 43.46
CA GLY A 9 -13.02 -43.15 43.92
C GLY A 9 -13.03 -44.27 42.88
N GLY A 10 -11.97 -45.04 42.62
CA GLY A 10 -10.63 -45.14 43.22
C GLY A 10 -10.04 -46.52 42.92
N TYR A 11 -8.70 -46.61 42.92
CA TYR A 11 -7.83 -47.80 43.00
C TYR A 11 -7.56 -48.65 41.75
N GLY A 12 -6.27 -48.88 41.50
CA GLY A 12 -5.76 -49.90 40.57
C GLY A 12 -4.29 -49.73 40.20
N ASP A 13 -3.40 -49.69 41.21
CA ASP A 13 -1.95 -49.79 41.06
C ASP A 13 -1.54 -51.21 40.64
N ARG A 14 -0.69 -51.35 39.62
CA ARG A 14 0.11 -52.54 39.38
C ARG A 14 1.38 -52.17 38.60
N GLY A 15 2.48 -52.09 39.34
CA GLY A 15 3.82 -51.87 38.82
C GLY A 15 4.47 -53.10 38.17
N GLY A 16 5.74 -52.89 37.80
CA GLY A 16 6.71 -53.86 37.27
C GLY A 16 7.17 -53.46 35.86
N GLY A 17 8.41 -53.08 35.58
CA GLY A 17 9.66 -53.19 36.33
C GLY A 17 10.77 -53.65 35.37
N GLY A 18 11.88 -52.90 35.31
CA GLY A 18 13.17 -53.29 34.73
C GLY A 18 13.29 -53.15 33.19
N GLY A 19 14.38 -52.68 32.60
CA GLY A 19 15.68 -52.27 33.14
C GLY A 19 16.72 -52.20 32.01
N TYR A 20 17.74 -51.37 32.23
CA TYR A 20 19.12 -51.41 31.73
C TYR A 20 19.43 -51.34 30.22
N GLY A 21 20.38 -50.47 29.89
CA GLY A 21 21.04 -50.51 28.58
C GLY A 21 21.94 -49.34 28.27
N ASP A 22 22.93 -49.06 29.12
CA ASP A 22 24.14 -48.31 28.78
C ASP A 22 24.72 -48.73 27.41
N ARG A 23 25.12 -47.74 26.62
CA ARG A 23 26.19 -47.95 25.63
C ARG A 23 27.03 -46.68 25.51
N GLY A 24 28.09 -46.63 26.32
CA GLY A 24 29.20 -45.71 26.14
C GLY A 24 30.07 -46.06 24.93
N GLY A 25 30.73 -45.02 24.40
CA GLY A 25 32.19 -44.95 24.30
C GLY A 25 32.93 -45.74 23.22
N ARG A 26 33.48 -45.01 22.23
CA ARG A 26 34.83 -45.12 21.65
C ARG A 26 34.96 -43.94 20.66
N GLY A 27 35.89 -42.99 20.73
CA GLY A 27 37.30 -43.05 21.15
C GLY A 27 38.17 -43.18 19.91
N GLY A 28 39.04 -42.21 19.60
CA GLY A 28 40.07 -42.37 18.57
C GLY A 28 40.70 -41.10 17.99
N PHE A 29 41.90 -40.78 18.46
CA PHE A 29 42.83 -39.72 18.07
C PHE A 29 43.35 -39.83 16.63
N GLY A 30 43.93 -38.75 16.09
CA GLY A 30 44.89 -38.86 14.98
C GLY A 30 45.28 -37.56 14.27
N ASP A 31 46.28 -36.87 14.80
CA ASP A 31 47.15 -35.94 14.06
C ASP A 31 47.84 -36.60 12.85
N ARG A 32 47.95 -35.85 11.74
CA ARG A 32 49.08 -35.80 10.77
C ARG A 32 48.69 -34.78 9.68
N GLY A 33 49.41 -33.68 9.50
CA GLY A 33 50.72 -33.67 8.83
C GLY A 33 50.51 -34.01 7.35
N GLY A 34 50.55 -33.09 6.39
CA GLY A 34 51.61 -32.12 6.13
C GLY A 34 52.43 -32.58 4.91
N ARG A 35 52.27 -31.90 3.78
CA ARG A 35 53.19 -31.77 2.62
C ARG A 35 52.38 -31.15 1.46
N GLY A 36 52.78 -30.07 0.80
CA GLY A 36 54.00 -29.29 0.86
C GLY A 36 54.35 -28.74 -0.52
N GLY A 37 54.52 -27.41 -0.61
CA GLY A 37 55.45 -26.68 -1.50
C GLY A 37 55.14 -26.64 -3.00
N PHE A 38 55.63 -25.72 -3.83
CA PHE A 38 56.57 -24.58 -3.80
C PHE A 38 56.13 -23.68 -5.01
N GLY A 39 56.46 -22.41 -5.17
CA GLY A 39 57.51 -21.61 -4.58
C GLY A 39 57.31 -20.12 -4.87
N GLY A 40 58.16 -19.32 -4.22
CA GLY A 40 58.15 -17.87 -4.28
C GLY A 40 59.14 -17.25 -5.28
N ARG A 41 59.55 -16.03 -4.92
CA ARG A 41 60.33 -15.00 -5.63
C ARG A 41 59.40 -14.05 -6.43
N GLY A 42 59.26 -12.76 -6.14
CA GLY A 42 60.13 -11.84 -5.42
C GLY A 42 60.98 -11.01 -6.37
N ARG A 43 60.76 -9.68 -6.32
CA ARG A 43 61.75 -8.58 -6.42
C ARG A 43 61.82 -7.75 -7.72
N GLY A 44 61.76 -6.42 -7.50
CA GLY A 44 62.23 -5.32 -8.37
C GLY A 44 61.08 -4.48 -8.94
N GLY A 45 60.95 -3.15 -8.77
CA GLY A 45 61.87 -2.09 -8.34
C GLY A 45 61.78 -0.92 -9.36
N PHE A 46 61.99 0.34 -8.91
CA PHE A 46 62.01 1.65 -9.62
C PHE A 46 60.63 2.31 -9.81
N GLY A 47 60.27 3.43 -9.14
CA GLY A 47 60.87 4.79 -9.15
C GLY A 47 60.06 5.63 -10.18
N ASP A 48 59.49 6.83 -9.97
CA ASP A 48 59.83 7.99 -9.15
C ASP A 48 58.74 9.09 -9.26
N ARG A 49 58.77 10.08 -8.35
CA ARG A 49 58.09 11.43 -8.35
C ARG A 49 56.56 11.47 -8.16
N GLY A 50 55.99 12.09 -7.11
CA GLY A 50 56.24 13.43 -6.52
C GLY A 50 55.20 14.41 -7.10
N GLY A 51 54.42 15.22 -6.39
CA GLY A 51 54.37 15.60 -4.98
C GLY A 51 53.07 16.39 -4.66
N ARG A 52 52.97 16.78 -3.38
CA ARG A 52 51.87 17.45 -2.64
C ARG A 52 51.45 18.84 -3.11
N GLY A 53 50.24 19.23 -2.67
CA GLY A 53 49.84 20.59 -2.27
C GLY A 53 48.95 21.31 -3.29
N GLY A 54 47.99 22.17 -2.95
CA GLY A 54 47.63 22.85 -1.71
C GLY A 54 46.65 23.99 -2.08
N PHE A 55 45.93 24.50 -1.09
CA PHE A 55 44.95 25.60 -1.17
C PHE A 55 45.52 26.93 -1.71
N GLY A 56 44.64 27.76 -2.29
CA GLY A 56 44.68 29.22 -2.06
C GLY A 56 44.89 30.15 -3.27
N ASP A 57 44.06 31.20 -3.28
CA ASP A 57 44.34 32.58 -3.72
C ASP A 57 44.21 33.03 -5.20
N ARG A 58 43.20 33.90 -5.38
CA ARG A 58 43.33 35.34 -5.70
C ARG A 58 43.95 35.74 -7.06
N GLY A 59 43.09 36.32 -7.92
CA GLY A 59 43.37 37.62 -8.53
C GLY A 59 43.50 37.71 -10.07
N GLY A 60 42.38 38.05 -10.72
CA GLY A 60 42.25 39.25 -11.58
C GLY A 60 42.79 39.26 -13.01
N ARG A 61 41.91 39.53 -14.00
CA ARG A 61 42.08 40.62 -15.00
C ARG A 61 40.86 40.83 -15.92
N GLY A 62 40.40 42.09 -15.96
CA GLY A 62 39.70 42.75 -17.08
C GLY A 62 38.20 42.46 -17.23
N GLY A 63 37.26 43.42 -17.35
CA GLY A 63 37.33 44.88 -17.45
C GLY A 63 36.05 45.39 -18.13
N PHE A 64 35.48 46.49 -17.60
CA PHE A 64 34.39 47.35 -18.13
C PHE A 64 32.97 46.74 -18.10
N GLY A 65 31.98 47.23 -17.34
CA GLY A 65 31.55 48.62 -17.11
C GLY A 65 30.63 49.04 -18.28
N GLY A 66 29.39 49.51 -18.15
CA GLY A 66 28.57 49.94 -17.03
C GLY A 66 27.17 50.33 -17.56
N ARG A 67 26.35 50.85 -16.64
CA ARG A 67 24.92 51.19 -16.76
C ARG A 67 24.52 52.04 -17.98
N GLY A 68 23.38 51.68 -18.55
CA GLY A 68 22.21 52.57 -18.62
C GLY A 68 21.97 53.38 -19.89
N ARG A 69 20.68 53.72 -20.06
CA ARG A 69 20.03 54.65 -21.01
C ARG A 69 19.77 54.16 -22.44
N GLY A 70 18.52 53.71 -22.62
CA GLY A 70 17.53 54.49 -23.35
C GLY A 70 17.41 54.22 -24.85
N GLY A 71 16.16 54.11 -25.31
CA GLY A 71 15.81 54.61 -26.64
C GLY A 71 14.96 53.69 -27.51
N PHE A 72 13.69 54.11 -27.64
CA PHE A 72 12.87 54.04 -28.85
C PHE A 72 12.19 52.72 -29.22
N GLY A 73 10.85 52.80 -29.30
CA GLY A 73 10.10 51.91 -30.19
C GLY A 73 8.62 51.68 -29.93
N ASP A 74 7.83 52.68 -29.54
CA ASP A 74 6.37 52.61 -29.69
C ASP A 74 5.98 52.35 -31.16
N ARG A 75 5.25 51.25 -31.41
CA ARG A 75 4.28 51.20 -32.51
C ARG A 75 3.19 50.18 -32.20
N GLY A 76 2.02 50.70 -31.86
CA GLY A 76 0.79 49.93 -31.71
C GLY A 76 0.28 49.32 -33.01
N GLY A 77 -0.64 48.37 -32.88
CA GLY A 77 -1.35 47.76 -34.00
C GLY A 77 -2.45 46.82 -33.52
N ARG A 78 -3.70 47.27 -33.63
CA ARG A 78 -4.95 46.60 -33.25
C ARG A 78 -5.16 45.26 -33.98
N GLY A 79 -5.68 44.28 -33.24
CA GLY A 79 -6.93 43.62 -33.65
C GLY A 79 -6.87 42.22 -34.28
N ARG A 80 -7.67 41.33 -33.65
CA ARG A 80 -8.56 40.33 -34.28
C ARG A 80 -8.02 38.91 -34.49
N GLY A 81 -8.38 38.04 -33.53
CA GLY A 81 -9.11 36.80 -33.78
C GLY A 81 -8.37 35.64 -34.46
N GLY A 82 -8.12 34.56 -33.71
CA GLY A 82 -7.55 33.35 -34.29
C GLY A 82 -7.53 32.13 -33.36
N ARG A 83 -8.72 31.69 -32.94
CA ARG A 83 -9.09 30.27 -32.72
C ARG A 83 -8.01 29.38 -32.05
N GLY A 84 -7.96 29.42 -30.73
CA GLY A 84 -7.32 28.39 -29.92
C GLY A 84 -7.95 27.02 -30.21
N GLY A 85 -7.11 26.07 -30.64
CA GLY A 85 -7.47 24.69 -30.94
C GLY A 85 -8.13 24.02 -29.74
N ARG A 86 -9.43 23.76 -29.89
CA ARG A 86 -10.25 23.04 -28.93
C ARG A 86 -9.86 21.56 -29.00
N GLY A 87 -8.93 21.17 -28.13
CA GLY A 87 -8.68 19.77 -27.83
C GLY A 87 -9.99 19.12 -27.41
N GLY A 88 -10.38 18.06 -28.13
CA GLY A 88 -11.56 17.27 -27.83
C GLY A 88 -11.45 16.63 -26.45
N ARG A 89 -11.97 17.31 -25.42
CA ARG A 89 -12.35 16.69 -24.16
C ARG A 89 -13.86 16.54 -24.15
N GLY A 90 -14.33 15.42 -24.70
CA GLY A 90 -15.59 14.83 -24.29
C GLY A 90 -15.45 14.46 -22.81
N GLY A 91 -15.89 15.35 -21.92
CA GLY A 91 -15.73 15.18 -20.49
C GLY A 91 -16.72 16.06 -19.76
N PHE A 92 -17.44 15.44 -18.83
CA PHE A 92 -18.47 16.04 -17.99
C PHE A 92 -18.02 17.36 -17.37
N GLY A 93 -18.40 18.47 -18.01
CA GLY A 93 -18.15 19.83 -17.52
C GLY A 93 -18.65 20.01 -16.08
N GLY A 94 -17.78 20.54 -15.22
CA GLY A 94 -18.17 20.99 -13.88
C GLY A 94 -19.23 22.08 -14.00
N GLY A 95 -20.28 21.97 -13.19
CA GLY A 95 -21.42 22.90 -13.19
C GLY A 95 -22.78 22.25 -13.46
N LYS A 96 -22.84 20.95 -13.75
CA LYS A 96 -24.14 20.24 -13.85
C LYS A 96 -24.64 19.84 -12.47
N ARG A 97 -25.91 20.14 -12.16
CA ARG A 97 -26.60 19.54 -11.02
C ARG A 97 -26.53 18.02 -11.18
N VAL A 98 -25.91 17.36 -10.22
CA VAL A 98 -25.79 15.92 -10.16
C VAL A 98 -26.54 15.45 -8.94
N ILE A 99 -27.24 14.33 -9.07
CA ILE A 99 -27.96 13.71 -7.96
C ILE A 99 -27.12 12.54 -7.50
N VAL A 100 -26.89 12.43 -6.19
CA VAL A 100 -26.16 11.32 -5.59
C VAL A 100 -27.15 10.44 -4.85
N GLU A 101 -27.24 9.19 -5.28
CA GLU A 101 -28.13 8.17 -4.73
C GLU A 101 -27.31 7.10 -4.01
N PRO A 102 -27.77 6.56 -2.87
CA PRO A 102 -27.12 5.42 -2.24
C PRO A 102 -27.17 4.18 -3.14
N HIS A 103 -26.08 3.42 -3.20
CA HIS A 103 -26.04 2.12 -3.86
C HIS A 103 -26.56 1.03 -2.89
N ARG A 104 -26.86 -0.17 -3.40
CA ARG A 104 -27.19 -1.36 -2.55
C ARG A 104 -26.06 -1.77 -1.58
N HIS A 105 -24.83 -1.30 -1.79
CA HIS A 105 -23.71 -1.56 -0.90
C HIS A 105 -23.49 -0.33 -0.05
N GLU A 106 -23.49 -0.50 1.27
CA GLU A 106 -23.31 0.59 2.22
C GLU A 106 -22.00 1.35 1.98
N GLY A 107 -22.05 2.68 1.99
CA GLY A 107 -20.90 3.57 1.76
C GLY A 107 -20.51 3.75 0.28
N VAL A 108 -21.18 3.04 -0.64
CA VAL A 108 -21.08 3.28 -2.08
C VAL A 108 -22.29 4.07 -2.57
N PHE A 109 -22.08 4.98 -3.52
CA PHE A 109 -23.12 5.83 -4.07
C PHE A 109 -23.04 5.84 -5.61
N ILE A 110 -24.15 6.18 -6.25
CA ILE A 110 -24.23 6.42 -7.69
C ILE A 110 -24.50 7.91 -7.90
N CYS A 111 -23.63 8.56 -8.66
CA CYS A 111 -23.88 9.90 -9.16
C CYS A 111 -24.62 9.80 -10.49
N ARG A 112 -25.90 10.20 -10.51
CA ARG A 112 -26.73 10.29 -11.72
C ARG A 112 -26.47 11.61 -12.44
N GLY A 113 -26.25 11.52 -13.75
CA GLY A 113 -25.95 12.67 -14.60
C GLY A 113 -26.24 12.37 -16.07
N LYS A 114 -25.40 12.88 -16.98
CA LYS A 114 -25.47 12.46 -18.40
C LYS A 114 -24.94 11.02 -18.61
N GLU A 115 -23.99 10.60 -17.79
CA GLU A 115 -23.55 9.22 -17.61
C GLU A 115 -23.47 9.01 -16.11
N ASP A 116 -23.85 7.81 -15.69
CA ASP A 116 -23.81 7.43 -14.29
C ASP A 116 -22.40 7.05 -13.89
N ALA A 117 -22.01 7.45 -12.68
CA ALA A 117 -20.69 7.15 -12.14
C ALA A 117 -20.82 6.55 -10.75
N LEU A 118 -20.03 5.51 -10.48
CA LEU A 118 -19.84 5.00 -9.13
C LEU A 118 -19.00 6.01 -8.34
N VAL A 119 -19.43 6.36 -7.13
CA VAL A 119 -18.73 7.33 -6.28
C VAL A 119 -18.65 6.87 -4.83
N THR A 120 -17.61 7.31 -4.11
CA THR A 120 -17.45 7.14 -2.66
C THR A 120 -17.45 8.50 -1.98
N LYS A 121 -17.92 8.58 -0.73
CA LYS A 121 -17.85 9.82 0.06
C LYS A 121 -16.41 10.08 0.48
N ASN A 122 -15.86 11.24 0.12
CA ASN A 122 -14.48 11.57 0.40
C ASN A 122 -14.27 11.83 1.90
N MET A 123 -13.35 11.08 2.52
CA MET A 123 -12.95 11.34 3.91
C MET A 123 -12.06 12.57 4.07
N VAL A 124 -11.35 13.00 3.01
CA VAL A 124 -10.44 14.15 3.04
C VAL A 124 -10.87 15.16 1.97
N PRO A 125 -11.89 15.99 2.25
CA PRO A 125 -12.44 16.93 1.29
C PRO A 125 -11.37 17.87 0.71
N GLY A 126 -11.45 18.14 -0.60
CA GLY A 126 -10.53 19.04 -1.30
C GLY A 126 -9.27 18.38 -1.84
N GLU A 127 -9.01 17.11 -1.51
CA GLU A 127 -7.85 16.35 -1.98
C GLU A 127 -8.29 15.17 -2.88
N SER A 128 -7.64 15.01 -4.03
CA SER A 128 -7.77 13.84 -4.91
C SER A 128 -6.49 13.00 -4.83
N VAL A 129 -6.61 11.69 -5.00
CA VAL A 129 -5.46 10.78 -4.83
C VAL A 129 -4.71 10.56 -6.13
N TYR A 130 -5.42 10.37 -7.24
CA TYR A 130 -4.83 10.05 -8.54
C TYR A 130 -5.43 10.92 -9.66
N GLY A 131 -5.98 12.08 -9.31
CA GLY A 131 -6.57 13.04 -10.24
C GLY A 131 -7.96 12.65 -10.71
N GLU A 132 -8.66 11.79 -9.97
CA GLU A 132 -10.06 11.47 -10.19
C GLU A 132 -10.97 12.69 -10.04
N LYS A 133 -12.11 12.64 -10.76
CA LYS A 133 -13.12 13.69 -10.66
C LYS A 133 -13.75 13.68 -9.27
N ARG A 134 -13.88 14.86 -8.68
CA ARG A 134 -14.58 15.08 -7.41
C ARG A 134 -15.89 15.82 -7.65
N ILE A 135 -16.88 15.54 -6.83
CA ILE A 135 -18.24 16.06 -6.91
C ILE A 135 -18.57 16.64 -5.55
N ALA A 136 -18.71 17.96 -5.46
CA ALA A 136 -19.19 18.61 -4.25
C ALA A 136 -20.72 18.69 -4.32
N VAL A 137 -21.38 18.23 -3.27
CA VAL A 137 -22.82 18.36 -3.05
C VAL A 137 -23.02 19.13 -1.75
N GLU A 138 -23.79 20.21 -1.83
CA GLU A 138 -24.18 20.99 -0.66
C GLU A 138 -25.57 20.50 -0.24
N GLU A 139 -25.65 19.89 0.93
CA GLU A 139 -26.92 19.44 1.52
C GLU A 139 -27.14 20.23 2.82
N GLY A 140 -27.91 21.31 2.72
CA GLY A 140 -28.04 22.30 3.80
C GLY A 140 -26.70 23.02 4.06
N GLU A 141 -26.25 22.99 5.32
CA GLU A 141 -24.96 23.59 5.73
C GLU A 141 -23.75 22.66 5.56
N LEU A 142 -23.99 21.36 5.31
CA LEU A 142 -22.92 20.38 5.19
C LEU A 142 -22.46 20.26 3.73
N LYS A 143 -21.20 20.63 3.50
CA LYS A 143 -20.53 20.40 2.22
C LYS A 143 -19.95 18.99 2.19
N MET A 144 -20.58 18.10 1.43
CA MET A 144 -20.06 16.75 1.21
C MET A 144 -19.33 16.70 -0.13
N GLU A 145 -18.16 16.05 -0.14
CA GLU A 145 -17.43 15.80 -1.38
C GLU A 145 -17.43 14.30 -1.66
N TYR A 146 -17.72 13.92 -2.91
CA TYR A 146 -17.68 12.56 -3.41
C TYR A 146 -16.56 12.41 -4.45
N ARG A 147 -15.99 11.22 -4.55
CA ARG A 147 -14.91 10.88 -5.49
C ARG A 147 -15.39 9.83 -6.48
N ALA A 148 -15.17 10.08 -7.78
CA ALA A 148 -15.49 9.11 -8.81
C ALA A 148 -14.58 7.88 -8.72
N TRP A 149 -15.18 6.69 -8.71
CA TRP A 149 -14.48 5.41 -8.64
C TRP A 149 -14.50 4.72 -10.00
N ASN A 150 -13.32 4.67 -10.64
CA ASN A 150 -13.21 4.17 -12.01
C ASN A 150 -13.15 2.62 -12.06
N PRO A 151 -14.12 1.92 -12.67
CA PRO A 151 -14.14 0.47 -12.77
C PRO A 151 -13.02 -0.10 -13.66
N PHE A 152 -12.51 0.67 -14.63
CA PHE A 152 -11.40 0.23 -15.49
C PHE A 152 -10.03 0.27 -14.77
N ARG A 153 -9.97 0.89 -13.59
CA ARG A 153 -8.75 0.98 -12.78
C ARG A 153 -8.85 0.21 -11.47
N SER A 154 -10.05 -0.23 -11.09
CA SER A 154 -10.30 -0.88 -9.82
C SER A 154 -11.19 -2.10 -10.01
N LYS A 155 -10.64 -3.27 -9.74
CA LYS A 155 -11.35 -4.56 -9.87
C LYS A 155 -12.53 -4.66 -8.90
N LEU A 156 -12.42 -4.02 -7.72
CA LEU A 156 -13.52 -3.93 -6.77
C LEU A 156 -14.68 -3.07 -7.30
N ALA A 157 -14.40 -1.92 -7.91
CA ALA A 157 -15.45 -1.13 -8.58
C ALA A 157 -16.08 -1.89 -9.76
N ALA A 158 -15.27 -2.60 -10.53
CA ALA A 158 -15.77 -3.45 -11.61
C ALA A 158 -16.70 -4.56 -11.08
N ALA A 159 -16.35 -5.20 -9.96
CA ALA A 159 -17.18 -6.22 -9.31
C ALA A 159 -18.51 -5.64 -8.77
N ILE A 160 -18.46 -4.44 -8.18
CA ILE A 160 -19.65 -3.73 -7.70
C ILE A 160 -20.61 -3.45 -8.86
N LEU A 161 -20.11 -2.84 -9.95
CA LEU A 161 -20.92 -2.58 -11.14
C LEU A 161 -21.36 -3.86 -11.85
N GLY A 162 -20.53 -4.91 -11.79
CA GLY A 162 -20.80 -6.22 -12.34
C GLY A 162 -21.88 -7.01 -11.60
N GLY A 163 -22.41 -6.50 -10.48
CA GLY A 163 -23.57 -7.11 -9.86
C GLY A 163 -23.28 -8.01 -8.65
N VAL A 164 -22.07 -8.01 -8.08
CA VAL A 164 -21.74 -8.82 -6.88
C VAL A 164 -22.73 -8.59 -5.72
N ASP A 165 -23.22 -9.65 -5.09
CA ASP A 165 -24.29 -9.54 -4.09
C ASP A 165 -23.81 -8.85 -2.80
N GLN A 166 -22.69 -9.30 -2.23
CA GLN A 166 -22.10 -8.72 -1.02
C GLN A 166 -20.58 -8.55 -1.16
N ILE A 167 -20.07 -7.39 -0.73
CA ILE A 167 -18.64 -7.10 -0.64
C ILE A 167 -18.08 -7.19 0.80
N HIS A 168 -18.97 -7.31 1.80
CA HIS A 168 -18.65 -7.43 3.22
C HIS A 168 -17.77 -6.31 3.81
N MET A 169 -17.72 -5.14 3.17
CA MET A 169 -16.96 -3.95 3.59
C MET A 169 -17.92 -2.82 4.00
N LYS A 170 -18.79 -3.07 4.98
CA LYS A 170 -19.70 -2.04 5.50
C LYS A 170 -18.94 -0.97 6.29
N PRO A 171 -19.48 0.25 6.46
CA PRO A 171 -18.92 1.25 7.37
C PRO A 171 -18.61 0.67 8.76
N GLY A 172 -17.45 1.00 9.31
CA GLY A 172 -16.93 0.45 10.58
C GLY A 172 -16.21 -0.90 10.48
N SER A 173 -16.17 -1.53 9.30
CA SER A 173 -15.47 -2.83 9.13
C SER A 173 -13.95 -2.68 9.17
N LYS A 174 -13.27 -3.72 9.64
CA LYS A 174 -11.82 -3.86 9.52
C LYS A 174 -11.47 -4.70 8.30
N VAL A 175 -10.72 -4.12 7.38
CA VAL A 175 -10.36 -4.72 6.08
C VAL A 175 -8.86 -4.98 6.01
N LEU A 176 -8.46 -6.18 5.64
CA LEU A 176 -7.09 -6.48 5.23
C LEU A 176 -7.01 -6.51 3.71
N TYR A 177 -6.30 -5.55 3.13
CA TYR A 177 -6.08 -5.41 1.70
C TYR A 177 -4.71 -5.97 1.32
N LEU A 178 -4.68 -7.07 0.58
CA LEU A 178 -3.45 -7.71 0.09
C LEU A 178 -3.17 -7.27 -1.34
N GLY A 179 -2.00 -6.66 -1.58
CA GLY A 179 -1.61 -6.11 -2.88
C GLY A 179 -2.14 -4.69 -3.09
N ALA A 180 -1.90 -3.81 -2.14
CA ALA A 180 -2.40 -2.43 -2.13
C ALA A 180 -1.84 -1.52 -3.26
N ALA A 181 -0.72 -1.91 -3.87
CA ALA A 181 0.02 -1.14 -4.86
C ALA A 181 0.23 0.32 -4.39
N SER A 182 -0.11 1.31 -5.22
CA SER A 182 0.01 2.74 -4.88
C SER A 182 -1.15 3.28 -4.04
N GLY A 183 -2.12 2.44 -3.64
CA GLY A 183 -3.23 2.84 -2.77
C GLY A 183 -4.42 3.50 -3.47
N THR A 184 -4.54 3.41 -4.79
CA THR A 184 -5.67 3.98 -5.55
C THR A 184 -7.01 3.40 -5.11
N THR A 185 -7.19 2.07 -5.19
CA THR A 185 -8.40 1.38 -4.72
C THR A 185 -8.51 1.42 -3.19
N VAL A 186 -7.39 1.29 -2.48
CA VAL A 186 -7.35 1.35 -1.00
C VAL A 186 -7.94 2.66 -0.49
N SER A 187 -7.70 3.77 -1.17
CA SER A 187 -8.29 5.06 -0.80
C SER A 187 -9.82 5.07 -0.90
N HIS A 188 -10.42 4.34 -1.84
CA HIS A 188 -11.88 4.19 -1.94
C HIS A 188 -12.42 3.20 -0.91
N VAL A 189 -11.68 2.12 -0.60
CA VAL A 189 -12.05 1.20 0.48
C VAL A 189 -11.99 1.90 1.85
N SER A 190 -11.01 2.79 2.06
CA SER A 190 -10.94 3.64 3.25
C SER A 190 -12.13 4.59 3.34
N ASP A 191 -12.49 5.26 2.24
CA ASP A 191 -13.70 6.10 2.17
C ASP A 191 -14.97 5.29 2.48
N LEU A 192 -15.04 4.04 2.01
CA LEU A 192 -16.16 3.12 2.20
C LEU A 192 -16.35 2.69 3.66
N VAL A 193 -15.28 2.26 4.32
CA VAL A 193 -15.35 1.82 5.73
C VAL A 193 -15.48 3.00 6.70
N GLY A 194 -15.09 4.21 6.27
CA GLY A 194 -15.22 5.42 7.05
C GLY A 194 -14.23 5.53 8.23
N PRO A 195 -14.39 6.55 9.08
CA PRO A 195 -13.45 6.86 10.16
C PRO A 195 -13.40 5.82 11.28
N GLU A 196 -14.51 5.11 11.52
CA GLU A 196 -14.60 4.05 12.54
C GLU A 196 -14.02 2.71 12.04
N GLY A 197 -13.89 2.56 10.71
CA GLY A 197 -13.28 1.39 10.09
C GLY A 197 -11.77 1.48 10.04
N LEU A 198 -11.11 0.37 9.71
CA LEU A 198 -9.65 0.33 9.52
C LEU A 198 -9.31 -0.46 8.27
N VAL A 199 -8.33 0.02 7.50
CA VAL A 199 -7.80 -0.67 6.33
C VAL A 199 -6.32 -0.94 6.52
N TYR A 200 -5.97 -2.21 6.71
CA TYR A 200 -4.59 -2.67 6.70
C TYR A 200 -4.17 -2.93 5.25
N ALA A 201 -3.28 -2.10 4.73
CA ALA A 201 -2.87 -2.14 3.32
C ALA A 201 -1.49 -2.77 3.19
N VAL A 202 -1.44 -4.04 2.78
CA VAL A 202 -0.19 -4.80 2.61
C VAL A 202 0.32 -4.62 1.18
N GLU A 203 1.56 -4.15 1.06
CA GLU A 203 2.24 -3.99 -0.22
C GLU A 203 3.71 -4.41 -0.12
N PHE A 204 4.19 -5.19 -1.09
CA PHE A 204 5.58 -5.67 -1.08
C PHE A 204 6.54 -4.63 -1.69
N SER A 205 6.11 -3.91 -2.72
CA SER A 205 6.98 -2.98 -3.44
C SER A 205 7.30 -1.74 -2.61
N HIS A 206 8.59 -1.47 -2.37
CA HIS A 206 9.01 -0.22 -1.72
C HIS A 206 8.62 1.03 -2.53
N ARG A 207 8.63 0.96 -3.87
CA ARG A 207 8.27 2.10 -4.72
C ARG A 207 6.79 2.43 -4.53
N SER A 208 5.92 1.44 -4.72
CA SER A 208 4.47 1.61 -4.55
C SER A 208 4.13 1.93 -3.09
N GLY A 209 4.87 1.35 -2.16
CA GLY A 209 4.76 1.60 -0.73
C GLY A 209 4.98 3.07 -0.35
N ARG A 210 5.88 3.80 -1.04
CA ARG A 210 6.04 5.25 -0.82
C ARG A 210 4.76 6.02 -1.13
N ASP A 211 4.12 5.70 -2.25
CA ASP A 211 2.86 6.33 -2.65
C ASP A 211 1.73 5.96 -1.68
N LEU A 212 1.64 4.68 -1.30
CA LEU A 212 0.69 4.20 -0.31
C LEU A 212 0.84 4.91 1.05
N ILE A 213 2.08 5.11 1.52
CA ILE A 213 2.36 5.87 2.75
C ILE A 213 1.88 7.32 2.61
N ASN A 214 2.05 7.95 1.45
CA ASN A 214 1.57 9.31 1.24
C ASN A 214 0.04 9.40 1.29
N VAL A 215 -0.67 8.39 0.77
CA VAL A 215 -2.13 8.28 0.93
C VAL A 215 -2.52 8.08 2.40
N ALA A 216 -1.80 7.21 3.12
CA ALA A 216 -2.06 6.93 4.53
C ALA A 216 -1.77 8.12 5.47
N LYS A 217 -0.81 9.00 5.13
CA LYS A 217 -0.59 10.25 5.88
C LYS A 217 -1.82 11.15 5.92
N LYS A 218 -2.65 11.09 4.88
CA LYS A 218 -3.86 11.91 4.74
C LYS A 218 -5.09 11.21 5.31
N ARG A 219 -5.14 9.88 5.23
CA ARG A 219 -6.25 9.04 5.68
C ARG A 219 -5.83 8.24 6.90
N THR A 220 -6.24 8.69 8.07
CA THR A 220 -5.86 8.13 9.37
C THR A 220 -6.35 6.70 9.60
N ASN A 221 -7.36 6.24 8.87
CA ASN A 221 -7.88 4.88 8.95
C ASN A 221 -7.12 3.86 8.07
N ILE A 222 -6.06 4.28 7.37
CA ILE A 222 -5.20 3.38 6.58
C ILE A 222 -3.91 3.11 7.35
N ILE A 223 -3.60 1.84 7.58
CA ILE A 223 -2.33 1.37 8.14
C ILE A 223 -1.53 0.72 7.01
N PRO A 224 -0.49 1.40 6.47
CA PRO A 224 0.35 0.85 5.41
C PRO A 224 1.34 -0.15 6.00
N VAL A 225 1.40 -1.36 5.43
CA VAL A 225 2.30 -2.43 5.84
C VAL A 225 3.15 -2.81 4.63
N ILE A 226 4.43 -2.41 4.65
CA ILE A 226 5.34 -2.65 3.53
C ILE A 226 6.11 -3.96 3.76
N GLU A 227 5.44 -5.08 3.49
CA GLU A 227 5.96 -6.44 3.71
C GLU A 227 5.41 -7.44 2.66
N ASP A 228 6.05 -8.61 2.55
CA ASP A 228 5.57 -9.69 1.69
C ASP A 228 4.38 -10.43 2.33
N ALA A 229 3.22 -10.38 1.67
CA ALA A 229 2.00 -11.05 2.09
C ALA A 229 2.12 -12.59 2.23
N ARG A 230 3.16 -13.21 1.65
CA ARG A 230 3.48 -14.64 1.82
C ARG A 230 3.93 -14.99 3.25
N HIS A 231 4.33 -13.99 4.04
CA HIS A 231 4.93 -14.17 5.36
C HIS A 231 4.15 -13.39 6.45
N PRO A 232 2.90 -13.78 6.77
CA PRO A 232 2.05 -13.04 7.71
C PRO A 232 2.65 -12.90 9.12
N HIS A 233 3.55 -13.80 9.51
CA HIS A 233 4.28 -13.72 10.78
C HIS A 233 5.16 -12.47 10.93
N LYS A 234 5.57 -11.82 9.82
CA LYS A 234 6.41 -10.60 9.88
C LYS A 234 5.63 -9.38 10.37
N TYR A 235 4.36 -9.29 10.03
CA TYR A 235 3.50 -8.15 10.38
C TYR A 235 2.38 -8.52 11.36
N ARG A 236 2.46 -9.70 12.00
CA ARG A 236 1.48 -10.15 13.00
C ARG A 236 1.30 -9.21 14.19
N MET A 237 2.31 -8.40 14.49
CA MET A 237 2.26 -7.45 15.60
C MET A 237 1.49 -6.17 15.24
N LEU A 238 1.33 -5.89 13.95
CA LEU A 238 0.68 -4.68 13.44
C LEU A 238 -0.81 -4.89 13.16
N ILE A 239 -1.18 -6.10 12.73
CA ILE A 239 -2.52 -6.41 12.22
C ILE A 239 -3.33 -7.15 13.29
N GLY A 240 -4.47 -6.57 13.66
CA GLY A 240 -5.47 -7.23 14.52
C GLY A 240 -6.45 -8.09 13.71
N MET A 241 -7.40 -8.72 14.41
CA MET A 241 -8.44 -9.52 13.74
C MET A 241 -9.33 -8.65 12.84
N VAL A 242 -9.48 -9.04 11.58
CA VAL A 242 -10.23 -8.35 10.52
C VAL A 242 -11.54 -9.05 10.18
N ASP A 243 -12.49 -8.29 9.65
CA ASP A 243 -13.81 -8.78 9.23
C ASP A 243 -13.79 -9.32 7.80
N VAL A 244 -12.98 -8.68 6.94
CA VAL A 244 -12.90 -9.03 5.52
C VAL A 244 -11.48 -8.92 4.98
N ILE A 245 -11.08 -9.87 4.13
CA ILE A 245 -9.85 -9.80 3.35
C ILE A 245 -10.19 -9.48 1.89
N PHE A 246 -9.55 -8.46 1.32
CA PHE A 246 -9.55 -8.23 -0.13
C PHE A 246 -8.19 -8.58 -0.70
N ALA A 247 -8.15 -9.47 -1.69
CA ALA A 247 -6.91 -9.91 -2.30
C ALA A 247 -6.85 -9.53 -3.78
N ASP A 248 -5.94 -8.60 -4.12
CA ASP A 248 -5.63 -8.18 -5.50
C ASP A 248 -4.18 -8.50 -5.88
N VAL A 249 -3.67 -9.60 -5.34
CA VAL A 249 -2.31 -10.08 -5.58
C VAL A 249 -2.27 -10.89 -6.87
N ALA A 250 -1.44 -10.47 -7.84
CA ALA A 250 -1.21 -11.23 -9.06
C ALA A 250 -0.02 -12.19 -8.88
N GLN A 251 -0.23 -13.31 -8.18
CA GLN A 251 0.79 -14.36 -7.98
C GLN A 251 0.20 -15.75 -8.26
N PRO A 252 0.99 -16.71 -8.78
CA PRO A 252 0.52 -18.08 -9.01
C PRO A 252 0.03 -18.79 -7.74
N ASP A 253 0.58 -18.43 -6.58
CA ASP A 253 0.23 -18.99 -5.26
C ASP A 253 -0.76 -18.12 -4.47
N GLN A 254 -1.58 -17.30 -5.16
CA GLN A 254 -2.55 -16.38 -4.55
C GLN A 254 -3.45 -17.05 -3.51
N THR A 255 -3.99 -18.23 -3.80
CA THR A 255 -4.87 -18.96 -2.86
C THR A 255 -4.14 -19.29 -1.55
N ARG A 256 -2.87 -19.69 -1.63
CA ARG A 256 -2.03 -19.98 -0.46
C ARG A 256 -1.79 -18.72 0.37
N ILE A 257 -1.51 -17.59 -0.30
CA ILE A 257 -1.32 -16.29 0.36
C ILE A 257 -2.58 -15.90 1.13
N VAL A 258 -3.75 -16.00 0.50
CA VAL A 258 -5.03 -15.67 1.13
C VAL A 258 -5.33 -16.61 2.29
N ALA A 259 -5.14 -17.92 2.12
CA ALA A 259 -5.37 -18.91 3.17
C ALA A 259 -4.50 -18.65 4.42
N LEU A 260 -3.21 -18.37 4.23
CA LEU A 260 -2.31 -18.07 5.34
C LEU A 260 -2.71 -16.78 6.06
N ASN A 261 -3.07 -15.72 5.33
CA ASN A 261 -3.52 -14.47 5.93
C ASN A 261 -4.86 -14.64 6.65
N ALA A 262 -5.79 -15.39 6.08
CA ALA A 262 -7.08 -15.68 6.68
C ALA A 262 -6.93 -16.45 7.99
N HIS A 263 -6.09 -17.48 8.02
CA HIS A 263 -5.83 -18.24 9.24
C HIS A 263 -5.23 -17.39 10.38
N ASN A 264 -4.45 -16.35 10.05
CA ASN A 264 -3.81 -15.52 11.08
C ASN A 264 -4.67 -14.33 11.52
N PHE A 265 -5.47 -13.75 10.63
CA PHE A 265 -6.10 -12.45 10.87
C PHE A 265 -7.60 -12.42 10.66
N LEU A 266 -8.20 -13.37 9.92
CA LEU A 266 -9.64 -13.32 9.65
C LEU A 266 -10.42 -13.88 10.84
N LYS A 267 -11.46 -13.15 11.27
CA LYS A 267 -12.36 -13.63 12.32
C LYS A 267 -13.11 -14.89 11.88
N ASN A 268 -13.54 -15.70 12.84
CA ASN A 268 -14.48 -16.78 12.56
C ASN A 268 -15.78 -16.20 11.98
N GLY A 269 -16.22 -16.72 10.83
CA GLY A 269 -17.35 -16.17 10.08
C GLY A 269 -17.01 -14.90 9.28
N GLY A 270 -15.74 -14.48 9.23
CA GLY A 270 -15.28 -13.41 8.37
C GLY A 270 -15.30 -13.83 6.89
N HIS A 271 -15.23 -12.83 6.02
CA HIS A 271 -15.38 -13.02 4.57
C HIS A 271 -14.09 -12.68 3.83
N PHE A 272 -13.98 -13.12 2.58
CA PHE A 272 -12.89 -12.71 1.71
C PHE A 272 -13.41 -12.48 0.29
N VAL A 273 -12.74 -11.58 -0.41
CA VAL A 273 -12.99 -11.27 -1.82
C VAL A 273 -11.65 -11.37 -2.53
N ILE A 274 -11.56 -12.25 -3.53
CA ILE A 274 -10.33 -12.51 -4.29
C ILE A 274 -10.56 -12.08 -5.73
N SER A 275 -9.66 -11.25 -6.25
CA SER A 275 -9.58 -10.99 -7.68
C SER A 275 -8.58 -11.94 -8.33
N ILE A 276 -9.09 -12.90 -9.08
CA ILE A 276 -8.26 -13.84 -9.84
C ILE A 276 -7.86 -13.19 -11.18
N LYS A 277 -6.60 -13.38 -11.59
CA LYS A 277 -6.05 -12.89 -12.85
C LYS A 277 -5.59 -14.04 -13.73
#